data_AF-A0A399ZKL4-F1
#
_entry.id   AF-A0A399ZKL4-F1
#
_cell.length_a   1.000
_cell.length_b   1.000
_cell.length_c   1.000
_cell.angle_alpha   90.00
_cell.angle_beta   90.00
_cell.angle_gamma   90.00
#
_symmetry.space_group_name_H-M   'P 1'
#
loop_
_entity.id
_entity.type
_entity.pdbx_description
1 polymer ?
#
loop_
_entity_poly.entity_id
_entity_poly.type
_entity_poly.pdbx_seq_one_letter_code
_entity_poly.pdbx_strand_id
1 'polypeptide(L)'
;NIAGKRHDVIAIDLRDPMESEIANVGLLALQDAETGEIVEVDTADPAWRDTFAKRLRAYETAKKRVWNGAHVERITLETPDDHVGALTRFFQGRMKRMAR
;
A
#
# COMPACT_ATOMS: atom_id res chain seq x y z
N ASN A 1 15.00 -11.77 -11.02
CA ASN A 1 14.10 -10.62 -11.21
C ASN A 1 14.32 -10.07 -12.62
N ILE A 2 13.44 -10.40 -13.58
CA ILE A 2 13.63 -10.12 -15.03
C ILE A 2 12.59 -9.10 -15.55
N ALA A 3 11.50 -8.86 -14.82
CA ALA A 3 10.36 -8.09 -15.32
C ALA A 3 10.73 -6.62 -15.63
N GLY A 4 11.36 -5.88 -14.70
CA GLY A 4 11.73 -4.47 -14.93
C GLY A 4 12.84 -4.23 -15.95
N LYS A 5 13.54 -5.29 -16.40
CA LYS A 5 14.59 -5.18 -17.44
C LYS A 5 14.05 -5.42 -18.86
N ARG A 6 12.89 -6.06 -19.00
CA ARG A 6 12.27 -6.39 -20.30
C ARG A 6 10.95 -5.67 -20.54
N HIS A 7 10.28 -5.22 -19.48
CA HIS A 7 8.98 -4.56 -19.55
C HIS A 7 9.02 -3.23 -18.82
N ASP A 8 8.21 -2.30 -19.31
CA ASP A 8 7.89 -1.07 -18.61
C ASP A 8 6.92 -1.38 -17.46
N VAL A 9 7.42 -1.34 -16.22
CA VAL A 9 6.66 -1.66 -15.02
C VAL A 9 6.68 -0.45 -14.08
N ILE A 10 5.48 0.00 -13.68
CA ILE A 10 5.30 1.04 -12.66
C ILE A 10 4.67 0.39 -11.44
N ALA A 11 5.24 0.68 -10.27
CA ALA A 11 4.69 0.29 -8.99
C ALA A 11 3.67 1.34 -8.51
N ILE A 12 2.47 0.88 -8.15
CA ILE A 12 1.48 1.71 -7.44
C ILE A 12 1.47 1.27 -5.98
N ASP A 13 1.79 2.20 -5.09
CA ASP A 13 1.83 2.03 -3.64
C ASP A 13 0.63 2.79 -3.05
N LEU A 14 -0.52 2.11 -2.97
CA LEU A 14 -1.73 2.64 -2.33
C LEU A 14 -1.60 2.49 -0.81
N ARG A 15 -1.98 3.54 -0.08
CA ARG A 15 -1.96 3.61 1.37
C ARG A 15 -3.31 4.14 1.85
N ASP A 16 -3.92 3.45 2.80
CA ASP A 16 -5.06 4.00 3.53
C ASP A 16 -4.59 4.54 4.89
N PRO A 17 -4.90 5.79 5.27
CA PRO A 17 -4.59 6.31 6.60
C PRO A 17 -5.15 5.45 7.74
N MET A 18 -6.29 4.78 7.53
CA MET A 18 -6.89 3.86 8.50
C MET A 18 -6.09 2.56 8.68
N GLU A 19 -5.19 2.23 7.76
CA GLU A 19 -4.29 1.07 7.89
C GLU A 19 -3.10 1.34 8.80
N SER A 20 -2.86 2.61 9.20
CA SER A 20 -1.66 3.00 9.94
C SER A 20 -1.68 2.55 11.41
N GLU A 21 -2.86 2.53 12.03
CA GLU A 21 -3.10 2.05 13.38
C GLU A 21 -4.55 1.61 13.54
N ILE A 22 -4.76 0.57 14.35
CA ILE A 22 -6.11 0.13 14.68
C ILE A 22 -6.48 0.63 16.08
N ALA A 23 -7.46 1.54 16.13
CA ALA A 23 -7.97 2.10 17.37
C ALA A 23 -8.72 1.04 18.18
N ASN A 24 -8.79 1.24 19.50
CA ASN A 24 -9.67 0.43 20.34
C ASN A 24 -11.12 0.86 20.11
N VAL A 25 -11.83 0.11 19.27
CA VAL A 25 -13.26 0.32 18.96
C VAL A 25 -14.12 -0.87 19.40
N GLY A 26 -13.56 -1.80 20.18
CA GLY A 26 -14.21 -3.05 20.58
C GLY A 26 -14.16 -4.11 19.50
N LEU A 27 -15.24 -4.88 19.36
CA LEU A 27 -15.36 -5.92 18.34
C LEU A 27 -15.65 -5.30 16.97
N LEU A 28 -14.81 -5.60 15.99
CA LEU A 28 -14.90 -5.10 14.62
C LEU A 28 -15.03 -6.28 13.65
N ALA A 29 -16.01 -6.20 12.74
CA ALA A 29 -16.07 -7.10 11.59
C ALA A 29 -15.32 -6.44 10.43
N LEU A 30 -14.23 -7.07 9.99
CA LEU A 30 -13.46 -6.64 8.83
C LEU A 30 -13.87 -7.47 7.63
N GLN A 31 -14.10 -6.80 6.50
CA GLN A 31 -14.36 -7.46 5.23
C GLN A 31 -13.14 -7.34 4.31
N ASP A 32 -12.68 -8.46 3.79
CA ASP A 32 -11.67 -8.53 2.75
C ASP A 32 -12.24 -8.01 1.42
N ALA A 33 -11.58 -7.00 0.84
CA ALA A 33 -12.08 -6.31 -0.35
C ALA A 33 -11.94 -7.14 -1.65
N GLU A 34 -11.09 -8.16 -1.67
CA GLU A 34 -10.82 -8.99 -2.84
C GLU A 34 -11.68 -10.26 -2.91
N THR A 35 -12.00 -10.83 -1.75
CA THR A 35 -12.71 -12.10 -1.61
C THR A 35 -14.11 -11.93 -1.00
N GLY A 36 -14.33 -10.84 -0.27
CA GLY A 36 -15.56 -10.58 0.48
C GLY A 36 -15.65 -11.33 1.82
N GLU A 37 -14.60 -12.04 2.23
CA GLU A 37 -14.55 -12.76 3.53
C GLU A 37 -14.70 -11.80 4.71
N ILE A 38 -15.46 -12.19 5.74
CA ILE A 38 -15.66 -11.40 6.95
C ILE A 38 -14.94 -12.06 8.11
N VAL A 39 -14.10 -11.30 8.82
CA VAL A 39 -13.36 -11.73 10.00
C VAL A 39 -13.72 -10.84 11.18
N GLU A 40 -14.05 -11.46 12.31
CA GLU A 40 -14.27 -10.74 13.57
C GLU A 40 -12.95 -10.54 14.32
N VAL A 41 -12.77 -9.32 14.82
CA VAL A 41 -11.53 -8.89 15.46
C VAL A 41 -11.86 -8.13 16.75
N ASP A 42 -11.30 -8.57 17.87
CA ASP A 42 -11.38 -7.83 19.13
C ASP A 42 -10.24 -6.80 19.21
N THR A 43 -10.56 -5.54 18.94
CA THR A 43 -9.61 -4.42 19.04
C THR A 43 -9.43 -3.90 20.47
N ALA A 44 -10.25 -4.37 21.42
CA ALA A 44 -10.09 -4.02 22.83
C ALA A 44 -8.90 -4.76 23.46
N ASP A 45 -8.52 -5.92 22.93
CA ASP A 45 -7.32 -6.66 23.36
C ASP A 45 -6.02 -5.90 22.97
N PRO A 46 -5.25 -5.38 23.95
CA PRO A 46 -3.98 -4.72 23.68
C PRO A 46 -2.93 -5.64 23.05
N ALA A 47 -2.92 -6.94 23.40
CA ALA A 47 -1.96 -7.90 22.86
C ALA A 47 -2.22 -8.18 21.38
N TRP A 48 -3.49 -8.23 20.99
CA TRP A 48 -3.90 -8.30 19.60
C TRP A 48 -3.45 -7.06 18.82
N ARG A 49 -3.71 -5.85 19.33
CA ARG A 49 -3.27 -4.58 18.71
C ARG A 49 -1.76 -4.49 18.55
N ASP A 50 -1.00 -4.92 19.55
CA ASP A 50 0.47 -4.98 19.49
C ASP A 50 0.98 -5.94 18.40
N THR A 51 0.31 -7.09 18.27
CA THR A 51 0.61 -8.08 17.23
C THR A 51 0.31 -7.53 15.84
N PHE A 52 -0.83 -6.86 15.68
CA PHE A 52 -1.20 -6.17 14.44
C PHE A 52 -0.14 -5.13 14.06
N ALA A 53 0.25 -4.24 14.97
CA ALA A 53 1.26 -3.21 14.72
C ALA A 53 2.63 -3.80 14.34
N LYS A 54 3.04 -4.92 14.96
CA LYS A 54 4.27 -5.65 14.59
C LYS A 54 4.19 -6.20 13.17
N ARG A 55 3.07 -6.82 12.79
CA ARG A 55 2.84 -7.35 11.43
C ARG A 55 2.87 -6.25 10.39
N LEU A 56 2.19 -5.13 10.64
CA LEU A 56 2.18 -3.96 9.76
C LEU A 56 3.60 -3.41 9.53
N ARG A 57 4.40 -3.24 10.59
CA ARG A 57 5.80 -2.80 10.48
C ARG A 57 6.67 -3.78 9.67
N ALA A 58 6.46 -5.08 9.85
CA ALA A 58 7.17 -6.11 9.10
C ALA A 58 6.80 -6.08 7.61
N TYR A 59 5.49 -5.93 7.30
CA TYR A 59 4.99 -5.77 5.95
C TYR A 59 5.58 -4.53 5.25
N GLU A 60 5.54 -3.36 5.89
CA GLU A 60 6.15 -2.12 5.36
C GLU A 60 7.66 -2.27 5.11
N THR A 61 8.37 -2.97 5.99
CA THR A 61 9.81 -3.24 5.81
C THR A 61 10.08 -4.17 4.64
N ALA A 62 9.28 -5.23 4.48
CA ALA A 62 9.39 -6.16 3.35
C ALA A 62 9.07 -5.45 2.03
N LYS A 63 8.00 -4.65 2.00
CA LYS A 63 7.59 -3.80 0.88
C LYS A 63 8.73 -2.88 0.43
N LYS A 64 9.36 -2.15 1.37
CA LYS A 64 10.54 -1.30 1.09
C LYS A 64 11.72 -2.07 0.48
N ARG A 65 12.00 -3.29 0.95
CA ARG A 65 13.09 -4.13 0.39
C ARG A 65 12.81 -4.53 -1.05
N VAL A 66 11.57 -4.91 -1.37
CA VAL A 66 11.16 -5.23 -2.74
C VAL A 66 11.36 -4.02 -3.65
N TRP A 67 10.94 -2.83 -3.22
CA TRP A 67 11.10 -1.60 -3.99
C TRP A 67 12.56 -1.28 -4.31
N ASN A 68 13.43 -1.35 -3.30
CA ASN A 68 14.86 -1.05 -3.49
C ASN A 68 15.54 -2.01 -4.50
N GLY A 69 15.04 -3.24 -4.65
CA GLY A 69 15.59 -4.21 -5.59
C GLY A 69 14.97 -4.17 -7.00
N ALA A 70 13.76 -3.63 -7.15
CA ALA A 70 12.95 -3.81 -8.35
C ALA A 70 13.29 -2.85 -9.51
N HIS A 71 14.02 -1.74 -9.28
CA HIS A 71 14.34 -0.73 -10.31
C HIS A 71 13.10 -0.24 -11.10
N VAL A 72 11.94 -0.14 -10.45
CA VAL A 72 10.69 0.34 -11.04
C VAL A 72 10.39 1.76 -10.58
N GLU A 73 9.80 2.57 -11.46
CA GLU A 73 9.24 3.87 -11.04
C GLU A 73 8.03 3.62 -10.13
N ARG A 74 7.82 4.50 -9.14
CA ARG A 74 6.78 4.34 -8.12
C ARG A 74 5.85 5.54 -8.07
N ILE A 75 4.55 5.28 -7.97
CA ILE A 75 3.50 6.24 -7.63
C ILE A 75 2.99 5.87 -6.24
N THR A 76 3.05 6.80 -5.29
CA THR A 76 2.40 6.63 -3.98
C THR A 76 1.07 7.37 -4.01
N LEU A 77 0.01 6.68 -3.61
CA LEU A 77 -1.36 7.20 -3.53
C LEU A 77 -1.85 7.02 -2.10
N GLU A 78 -2.49 8.03 -1.53
CA GLU A 78 -3.15 7.97 -0.23
C GLU A 78 -4.67 8.12 -0.42
N THR A 79 -5.50 7.41 0.33
CA THR A 79 -6.95 7.69 0.38
C THR A 79 -7.22 8.78 1.42
N PRO A 80 -8.16 9.72 1.18
CA PRO A 80 -9.07 9.85 0.05
C PRO A 80 -8.54 10.76 -1.08
N ASP A 81 -7.22 10.86 -1.28
CA ASP A 81 -6.66 11.82 -2.24
C ASP A 81 -7.15 11.58 -3.69
N ASP A 82 -7.05 12.64 -4.49
CA ASP A 82 -7.26 12.62 -5.94
C ASP A 82 -6.19 11.75 -6.63
N HIS A 83 -6.43 10.45 -6.59
CA HIS A 83 -5.60 9.43 -7.24
C HIS A 83 -5.56 9.61 -8.75
N VAL A 84 -6.63 10.13 -9.37
CA VAL A 84 -6.67 10.44 -10.81
C VAL A 84 -5.67 11.54 -11.14
N GLY A 85 -5.66 12.63 -10.37
CA GLY A 85 -4.68 13.71 -10.52
C GLY A 85 -3.25 13.25 -10.27
N ALA A 86 -3.01 12.42 -9.25
CA ALA A 86 -1.68 11.89 -8.95
C ALA A 86 -1.13 11.01 -10.09
N LEU A 87 -1.95 10.10 -10.62
CA LEU A 87 -1.61 9.30 -11.80
C LEU A 87 -1.34 10.18 -13.02
N THR A 88 -2.20 11.17 -13.27
CA THR A 88 -2.08 12.08 -14.42
C THR A 88 -0.75 12.85 -14.40
N ARG A 89 -0.40 13.44 -13.25
CA ARG A 89 0.87 14.18 -13.08
C ARG A 89 2.09 13.28 -13.31
N PHE A 90 2.05 12.06 -12.79
CA PHE A 90 3.13 11.10 -12.97
C PHE A 90 3.35 10.78 -14.45
N PHE A 91 2.29 10.39 -15.18
CA PHE A 91 2.40 10.02 -16.59
C PHE A 91 2.82 11.21 -17.47
N GLN A 92 2.32 12.42 -17.20
CA GLN A 92 2.76 13.62 -17.92
C GLN A 92 4.26 13.91 -17.72
N GLY A 93 4.76 13.81 -16.48
CA GLY A 93 6.17 13.99 -16.18
C GLY A 93 7.05 12.95 -16.86
N ARG A 94 6.57 11.69 -16.88
CA ARG A 94 7.25 10.58 -17.55
C ARG A 94 7.33 10.77 -19.07
N MET A 95 6.22 11.12 -19.72
CA MET A 95 6.21 11.41 -21.17
C MET A 95 7.22 12.50 -21.54
N LYS A 96 7.32 13.57 -20.74
CA LYS A 96 8.30 14.65 -20.96
C LYS A 96 9.76 14.19 -20.86
N ARG A 97 10.08 13.23 -19.98
CA ARG A 97 11.43 12.65 -19.87
C ARG A 97 11.77 11.73 -21.04
N MET A 98 10.79 11.00 -21.57
CA MET A 98 10.97 10.08 -22.70
C MET A 98 11.03 10.81 -24.06
N ALA A 99 10.48 12.01 -24.15
CA ALA A 99 10.51 12.84 -25.35
C ALA A 99 11.77 13.71 -25.51
N ARG A 100 12.71 13.62 -24.55
CA ARG A 100 14.05 14.23 -24.62
C ARG A 100 15.07 13.18 -25.00
#